data_AF-A0A7K5DGJ9-F1
#
_entry.id   AF-A0A7K5DGJ9-F1
#
_cell.length_a   1.000
_cell.length_b   1.000
_cell.length_c   1.000
_cell.angle_alpha   90.00
_cell.angle_beta   90.00
_cell.angle_gamma   90.00
#
_symmetry.space_group_name_H-M   'P 1'
#
loop_
_entity.id
_entity.type
_entity.pdbx_description
1 polymer ?
#
loop_
_entity_poly.entity_id
_entity_poly.type
_entity_poly.pdbx_seq_one_letter_code
_entity_poly.pdbx_strand_id
1 'polypeptide(L)'
;QFSTGGSARPAIWVDTGIHSREWVTQATGIWTANKIAEEYGQDPSVTAILDSMDIFLEIVTNPDGFAYTHSSNRLWRKTRSLNAGSRCVGVDPNRNWDAGFGGAGSSSDPCSDTYHGPFPHSEREVKAIVDFIRGHGNVKSVISIHSYSQMLLFPYGYTVAPSPDHQEMNELAKKAVSDLAAVYGTKYTFGSIADTIYMAGGTTVDWAYDHGVKYSFTLELRDTGRHGFLLPSSQILPTATETWPALLDIMVHALEHPY
;
A
#
# COMPACT_ATOMS: atom_id res chain seq x y z
N GLN A 1 -1.96 13.64 -8.36
CA GLN A 1 -1.21 14.54 -7.46
C GLN A 1 -2.18 15.56 -6.90
N PHE A 2 -2.14 15.76 -5.59
CA PHE A 2 -2.76 16.88 -4.88
C PHE A 2 -1.64 17.78 -4.40
N SER A 3 -1.64 19.04 -4.82
CA SER A 3 -0.59 20.02 -4.50
C SER A 3 -1.17 21.43 -4.54
N THR A 4 -0.66 22.29 -3.67
CA THR A 4 -0.99 23.72 -3.62
C THR A 4 0.08 24.59 -4.29
N GLY A 5 1.07 23.97 -4.95
CA GLY A 5 2.15 24.63 -5.67
C GLY A 5 3.53 24.32 -5.08
N GLY A 6 4.55 25.08 -5.48
CA GLY A 6 5.95 24.81 -5.14
C GLY A 6 6.61 23.80 -6.08
N SER A 7 7.87 23.43 -5.80
CA SER A 7 8.65 22.49 -6.60
C SER A 7 9.36 21.50 -5.67
N ALA A 8 9.28 20.21 -6.00
CA ALA A 8 9.93 19.11 -5.27
C ALA A 8 9.70 19.14 -3.74
N ARG A 9 8.47 19.46 -3.33
CA ARG A 9 8.07 19.46 -1.92
C ARG A 9 8.16 18.04 -1.33
N PRO A 10 8.31 17.90 0.00
CA PRO A 10 8.15 16.61 0.65
C PRO A 10 6.83 15.98 0.23
N ALA A 11 6.83 14.70 -0.11
CA ALA A 11 5.66 14.05 -0.68
C ALA A 11 5.23 12.80 0.09
N ILE A 12 3.94 12.52 0.06
CA ILE A 12 3.36 11.26 0.52
C ILE A 12 2.90 10.49 -0.71
N TRP A 13 3.32 9.24 -0.83
CA TRP A 13 2.86 8.29 -1.83
C TRP A 13 1.82 7.36 -1.21
N VAL A 14 0.68 7.21 -1.88
CA VAL A 14 -0.38 6.26 -1.53
C VAL A 14 -0.77 5.48 -2.77
N ASP A 15 -0.76 4.16 -2.69
CA ASP A 15 -1.22 3.29 -3.79
C ASP A 15 -2.29 2.31 -3.32
N THR A 16 -3.21 2.00 -4.23
CA THR A 16 -4.23 0.97 -4.04
C THR A 16 -4.28 0.03 -5.24
N GLY A 17 -4.78 -1.18 -5.03
CA GLY A 17 -5.10 -2.11 -6.12
C GLY A 17 -3.89 -2.70 -6.85
N ILE A 18 -2.73 -2.77 -6.20
CA ILE A 18 -1.56 -3.47 -6.74
C ILE A 18 -1.88 -4.96 -6.96
N HIS A 19 -2.69 -5.57 -6.10
CA HIS A 19 -3.38 -6.82 -6.40
C HIS A 19 -4.79 -6.57 -6.91
N SER A 20 -5.05 -7.06 -8.12
CA SER A 20 -6.26 -6.68 -8.85
C SER A 20 -7.58 -7.14 -8.23
N ARG A 21 -7.60 -8.25 -7.49
CA ARG A 21 -8.81 -8.80 -6.87
C ARG A 21 -9.29 -8.06 -5.62
N GLU A 22 -8.46 -7.19 -5.05
CA GLU A 22 -8.67 -6.52 -3.76
C GLU A 22 -9.54 -5.26 -3.94
N TRP A 23 -10.71 -5.40 -4.59
CA TRP A 23 -11.56 -4.30 -5.11
C TRP A 23 -11.91 -3.20 -4.11
N VAL A 24 -11.95 -3.51 -2.81
CA VAL A 24 -12.22 -2.50 -1.77
C VAL A 24 -11.10 -1.45 -1.70
N THR A 25 -9.88 -1.78 -2.11
CA THR A 25 -8.72 -0.87 -2.11
C THR A 25 -8.88 0.22 -3.15
N GLN A 26 -9.20 -0.11 -4.41
CA GLN A 26 -9.43 0.87 -5.48
C GLN A 26 -10.65 1.75 -5.12
N ALA A 27 -11.72 1.15 -4.60
CA ALA A 27 -12.90 1.89 -4.16
C ALA A 27 -12.59 2.86 -3.00
N THR A 28 -11.76 2.44 -2.05
CA THR A 28 -11.26 3.30 -0.97
C THR A 28 -10.38 4.41 -1.52
N GLY A 29 -9.50 4.13 -2.49
CA GLY A 29 -8.68 5.15 -3.17
C GLY A 29 -9.51 6.25 -3.83
N ILE A 30 -10.59 5.90 -4.55
CA ILE A 30 -11.51 6.90 -5.12
C ILE A 30 -12.15 7.75 -4.02
N TRP A 31 -12.62 7.12 -2.95
CA TRP A 31 -13.22 7.84 -1.82
C TRP A 31 -12.21 8.78 -1.15
N THR A 32 -10.97 8.33 -0.93
CA THR A 32 -9.88 9.12 -0.35
C THR A 32 -9.53 10.32 -1.23
N ALA A 33 -9.51 10.15 -2.55
CA ALA A 33 -9.29 11.26 -3.49
C ALA A 33 -10.35 12.36 -3.31
N ASN A 34 -11.63 11.98 -3.20
CA ASN A 34 -12.72 12.92 -2.94
C ASN A 34 -12.60 13.56 -1.56
N LYS A 35 -12.25 12.77 -0.54
CA LYS A 35 -12.08 13.23 0.84
C LYS A 35 -11.02 14.32 0.95
N ILE A 36 -9.86 14.13 0.32
CA ILE A 36 -8.77 15.13 0.28
C ILE A 36 -9.25 16.44 -0.36
N ALA A 37 -9.98 16.35 -1.48
CA ALA A 37 -10.48 17.53 -2.19
C ALA A 37 -11.55 18.29 -1.41
N GLU A 38 -12.44 17.59 -0.70
CA GLU A 38 -13.49 18.19 0.13
C GLU A 38 -12.95 18.82 1.42
N GLU A 39 -11.90 18.23 2.01
CA GLU A 39 -11.37 18.66 3.30
C GLU A 39 -10.29 19.75 3.20
N TYR A 40 -9.68 19.94 2.03
CA TYR A 40 -8.74 21.05 1.85
C TYR A 40 -9.42 22.41 2.06
N GLY A 41 -8.88 23.21 2.99
CA GLY A 41 -9.47 24.48 3.41
C GLY A 41 -10.63 24.36 4.41
N GLN A 42 -10.99 23.15 4.83
CA GLN A 42 -12.03 22.88 5.83
C GLN A 42 -11.45 22.19 7.07
N ASP A 43 -10.72 21.09 6.87
CA ASP A 43 -10.03 20.36 7.93
C ASP A 43 -8.61 20.94 8.13
N PRO A 44 -8.24 21.36 9.36
CA PRO A 44 -6.92 21.94 9.62
C PRO A 44 -5.75 21.00 9.33
N SER A 45 -5.90 19.69 9.57
CA SER A 45 -4.83 18.71 9.37
C SER A 45 -4.59 18.47 7.89
N VAL A 46 -5.65 18.24 7.11
CA VAL A 46 -5.55 18.08 5.64
C VAL A 46 -4.99 19.35 4.99
N THR A 47 -5.44 20.51 5.46
CA THR A 47 -4.94 21.81 4.97
C THR A 47 -3.45 21.96 5.27
N ALA A 48 -3.01 21.70 6.50
CA ALA A 48 -1.59 21.78 6.89
C ALA A 48 -0.71 20.80 6.09
N ILE A 49 -1.20 19.59 5.84
CA ILE A 49 -0.51 18.61 4.98
C ILE A 49 -0.37 19.17 3.57
N LEU A 50 -1.45 19.58 2.91
CA LEU A 50 -1.38 20.08 1.53
C LEU A 50 -0.68 21.44 1.38
N ASP A 51 -0.60 22.23 2.45
CA ASP A 51 0.17 23.49 2.47
C ASP A 51 1.67 23.26 2.67
N SER A 52 2.10 22.07 3.12
CA SER A 52 3.54 21.73 3.32
C SER A 52 4.07 20.58 2.45
N MET A 53 3.20 19.66 2.03
CA MET A 53 3.53 18.42 1.31
C MET A 53 2.64 18.21 0.08
N ASP A 54 3.12 17.40 -0.85
CA ASP A 54 2.32 16.87 -1.96
C ASP A 54 1.80 15.46 -1.65
N ILE A 55 0.59 15.12 -2.12
CA ILE A 55 0.05 13.75 -2.05
C ILE A 55 -0.05 13.17 -3.46
N PHE A 56 0.64 12.05 -3.71
CA PHE A 56 0.49 11.24 -4.90
C PHE A 56 -0.35 10.01 -4.56
N LEU A 57 -1.51 9.90 -5.22
CA LEU A 57 -2.45 8.80 -5.02
C LEU A 57 -2.63 8.03 -6.33
N GLU A 58 -2.15 6.77 -6.36
CA GLU A 58 -2.35 5.84 -7.48
C GLU A 58 -3.50 4.87 -7.16
N ILE A 59 -4.65 5.09 -7.80
CA ILE A 59 -5.90 4.37 -7.47
C ILE A 59 -5.95 2.96 -8.07
N VAL A 60 -5.30 2.73 -9.21
CA VAL A 60 -5.31 1.43 -9.90
C VAL A 60 -3.89 1.08 -10.31
N THR A 61 -3.13 0.55 -9.36
CA THR A 61 -1.70 0.26 -9.53
C THR A 61 -1.43 -0.91 -10.47
N ASN A 62 -2.38 -1.85 -10.60
CA ASN A 62 -2.30 -2.96 -11.56
C ASN A 62 -3.52 -2.91 -12.51
N PRO A 63 -3.50 -2.02 -13.52
CA PRO A 63 -4.65 -1.77 -14.38
C PRO A 63 -5.02 -2.97 -15.26
N ASP A 64 -4.03 -3.68 -15.80
CA ASP A 64 -4.26 -4.87 -16.62
C ASP A 64 -4.92 -6.00 -15.81
N GLY A 65 -4.40 -6.26 -14.61
CA GLY A 65 -5.01 -7.20 -13.69
C GLY A 65 -6.43 -6.77 -13.31
N PHE A 66 -6.63 -5.49 -12.99
CA PHE A 66 -7.94 -4.95 -12.60
C PHE A 66 -8.97 -5.15 -13.72
N ALA A 67 -8.66 -4.74 -14.95
CA ALA A 67 -9.52 -4.99 -16.10
C ALA A 67 -9.84 -6.48 -16.28
N TYR A 68 -8.85 -7.36 -16.09
CA TYR A 68 -9.03 -8.81 -16.19
C TYR A 68 -9.96 -9.40 -15.11
N THR A 69 -10.01 -8.79 -13.91
CA THR A 69 -10.97 -9.18 -12.88
C THR A 69 -12.42 -8.87 -13.23
N HIS A 70 -12.66 -7.88 -14.09
CA HIS A 70 -13.98 -7.56 -14.60
C HIS A 70 -14.36 -8.38 -15.83
N SER A 71 -13.40 -8.64 -16.73
CA SER A 71 -13.69 -9.28 -18.01
C SER A 71 -13.65 -10.81 -17.97
N SER A 72 -12.90 -11.41 -17.05
CA SER A 72 -12.55 -12.83 -17.16
C SER A 72 -12.42 -13.58 -15.85
N ASN A 73 -11.55 -13.15 -14.93
CA ASN A 73 -11.32 -13.87 -13.68
C ASN A 73 -11.31 -12.93 -12.48
N ARG A 74 -12.44 -12.89 -11.76
CA ARG A 74 -12.63 -12.05 -10.57
C ARG A 74 -11.56 -12.21 -9.49
N LEU A 75 -10.94 -13.39 -9.38
CA LEU A 75 -9.95 -13.70 -8.36
C LEU A 75 -8.50 -13.55 -8.86
N TRP A 76 -8.29 -12.95 -10.04
CA TRP A 76 -6.96 -12.66 -10.54
C TRP A 76 -6.25 -11.64 -9.64
N ARG A 77 -5.01 -11.94 -9.27
CA ARG A 77 -4.18 -11.13 -8.36
C ARG A 77 -3.04 -10.40 -9.08
N LYS A 78 -2.34 -11.13 -9.94
CA LYS A 78 -1.05 -10.78 -10.54
C LYS A 78 -1.17 -9.70 -11.62
N THR A 79 -0.04 -9.26 -12.16
CA THR A 79 0.01 -8.51 -13.43
C THR A 79 -0.46 -9.38 -14.60
N ARG A 80 -0.39 -8.89 -15.84
CA ARG A 80 -0.73 -9.64 -17.07
C ARG A 80 0.45 -9.86 -18.02
N SER A 81 1.67 -9.72 -17.52
CA SER A 81 2.90 -9.97 -18.29
C SER A 81 3.00 -11.43 -18.76
N LEU A 82 3.57 -11.64 -19.95
CA LEU A 82 3.82 -12.98 -20.49
C LEU A 82 5.17 -13.49 -19.99
N ASN A 83 5.17 -14.65 -19.33
CA ASN A 83 6.38 -15.26 -18.79
C ASN A 83 7.07 -16.11 -19.87
N ALA A 84 8.30 -15.74 -20.26
CA ALA A 84 9.06 -16.46 -21.28
C ALA A 84 9.25 -17.94 -20.91
N GLY A 85 8.96 -18.85 -21.84
CA GLY A 85 9.08 -20.29 -21.61
C GLY A 85 7.99 -20.91 -20.73
N SER A 86 6.97 -20.14 -20.33
CA SER A 86 5.83 -20.64 -19.55
C SER A 86 4.49 -20.29 -20.22
N ARG A 87 3.48 -21.12 -19.97
CA ARG A 87 2.08 -20.83 -20.33
C ARG A 87 1.36 -19.95 -19.31
N CYS A 88 1.95 -19.78 -18.12
CA CYS A 88 1.34 -19.03 -17.02
C CYS A 88 1.66 -17.55 -17.15
N VAL A 89 0.68 -16.72 -16.79
CA VAL A 89 0.70 -15.27 -17.01
C VAL A 89 0.83 -14.54 -15.68
N GLY A 90 1.54 -13.41 -15.70
CA GLY A 90 1.65 -12.46 -14.61
C GLY A 90 2.68 -12.84 -13.55
N VAL A 91 3.12 -11.80 -12.85
CA VAL A 91 3.99 -11.79 -11.68
C VAL A 91 3.21 -11.20 -10.52
N ASP A 92 3.50 -11.64 -9.29
CA ASP A 92 2.97 -10.98 -8.09
C ASP A 92 3.70 -9.62 -7.94
N PRO A 93 3.00 -8.48 -8.15
CA PRO A 93 3.64 -7.18 -8.10
C PRO A 93 4.13 -6.81 -6.69
N ASN A 94 3.64 -7.45 -5.63
CA ASN A 94 4.16 -7.26 -4.26
C ASN A 94 5.14 -8.38 -3.84
N ARG A 95 5.78 -9.03 -4.82
CA ARG A 95 6.99 -9.87 -4.67
C ARG A 95 8.12 -9.45 -5.61
N ASN A 96 7.89 -8.41 -6.42
CA ASN A 96 8.77 -8.00 -7.51
C ASN A 96 9.67 -6.82 -7.15
N TRP A 97 9.78 -6.44 -5.88
CA TRP A 97 10.61 -5.31 -5.45
C TRP A 97 12.02 -5.77 -5.04
N ASP A 98 13.03 -4.91 -5.19
CA ASP A 98 14.42 -5.19 -4.85
C ASP A 98 14.70 -5.05 -3.34
N ALA A 99 13.96 -5.82 -2.53
CA ALA A 99 14.11 -5.90 -1.07
C ALA A 99 13.84 -7.34 -0.62
N GLY A 100 14.90 -8.13 -0.44
CA GLY A 100 14.76 -9.57 -0.21
C GLY A 100 14.12 -10.33 -1.38
N PHE A 101 14.31 -9.84 -2.62
CA PHE A 101 13.77 -10.44 -3.84
C PHE A 101 14.11 -11.93 -3.96
N GLY A 102 13.13 -12.76 -4.32
CA GLY A 102 13.28 -14.22 -4.39
C GLY A 102 13.43 -14.92 -3.03
N GLY A 103 13.26 -14.18 -1.93
CA GLY A 103 13.30 -14.69 -0.56
C GLY A 103 12.03 -15.42 -0.13
N ALA A 104 11.92 -15.68 1.18
CA ALA A 104 10.79 -16.37 1.79
C ALA A 104 9.43 -15.70 1.45
N GLY A 105 8.37 -16.49 1.34
CA GLY A 105 7.03 -15.99 1.02
C GLY A 105 6.80 -15.63 -0.45
N SER A 106 7.79 -15.88 -1.32
CA SER A 106 7.69 -15.76 -2.78
C SER A 106 7.90 -17.11 -3.46
N SER A 107 7.62 -17.20 -4.76
CA SER A 107 7.81 -18.42 -5.55
C SER A 107 8.55 -18.14 -6.86
N SER A 108 9.38 -19.08 -7.31
CA SER A 108 10.03 -19.05 -8.62
C SER A 108 9.23 -19.76 -9.71
N ASP A 109 8.10 -20.38 -9.39
CA ASP A 109 7.19 -20.99 -10.36
C ASP A 109 6.30 -19.90 -11.01
N PRO A 110 6.39 -19.67 -12.34
CA PRO A 110 5.55 -18.69 -13.04
C PRO A 110 4.03 -18.92 -12.89
N CYS A 111 3.61 -20.13 -12.52
CA CYS A 111 2.21 -20.48 -12.28
C CYS A 111 1.73 -20.17 -10.86
N SER A 112 2.64 -19.86 -9.93
CA SER A 112 2.27 -19.47 -8.56
C SER A 112 1.58 -18.10 -8.53
N ASP A 113 0.65 -17.94 -7.59
CA ASP A 113 0.04 -16.64 -7.25
C ASP A 113 1.04 -15.66 -6.63
N THR A 114 2.15 -16.17 -6.07
CA THR A 114 3.24 -15.40 -5.44
C THR A 114 4.54 -15.42 -6.26
N TYR A 115 4.42 -15.64 -7.58
CA TYR A 115 5.59 -15.65 -8.48
C TYR A 115 6.32 -14.30 -8.43
N HIS A 116 7.59 -14.28 -8.04
CA HIS A 116 8.36 -13.03 -7.87
C HIS A 116 8.81 -12.39 -9.19
N GLY A 117 8.70 -13.10 -10.31
CA GLY A 117 9.17 -12.62 -11.61
C GLY A 117 10.63 -12.99 -11.88
N PRO A 118 11.12 -12.76 -13.12
CA PRO A 118 12.45 -13.18 -13.53
C PRO A 118 13.60 -12.40 -12.88
N PHE A 119 13.36 -11.16 -12.44
CA PHE A 119 14.32 -10.27 -11.76
C PHE A 119 13.55 -9.15 -11.04
N PRO A 120 14.15 -8.45 -10.05
CA PRO A 120 13.46 -7.36 -9.36
C PRO A 120 13.10 -6.23 -10.33
N HIS A 121 11.90 -5.68 -10.17
CA HIS A 121 11.31 -4.64 -10.99
C HIS A 121 11.12 -5.05 -12.46
N SER A 122 10.88 -6.34 -12.72
CA SER A 122 10.53 -6.84 -14.05
C SER A 122 9.20 -6.32 -14.55
N GLU A 123 8.26 -6.05 -13.64
CA GLU A 123 6.93 -5.57 -13.99
C GLU A 123 6.96 -4.07 -14.26
N ARG A 124 6.32 -3.63 -15.34
CA ARG A 124 6.34 -2.22 -15.77
C ARG A 124 5.64 -1.32 -14.77
N GLU A 125 4.59 -1.85 -14.16
CA GLU A 125 3.80 -1.23 -13.10
C GLU A 125 4.70 -0.94 -11.88
N VAL A 126 5.44 -1.94 -11.40
CA VAL A 126 6.39 -1.79 -10.28
C VAL A 126 7.54 -0.86 -10.67
N LYS A 127 8.13 -1.04 -11.86
CA LYS A 127 9.23 -0.22 -12.36
C LYS A 127 8.85 1.26 -12.47
N ALA A 128 7.61 1.57 -12.86
CA ALA A 128 7.12 2.94 -12.94
C ALA A 128 7.10 3.62 -11.57
N ILE A 129 6.66 2.92 -10.52
CA ILE A 129 6.66 3.45 -9.15
C ILE A 129 8.10 3.64 -8.64
N VAL A 130 8.98 2.67 -8.89
CA VAL A 130 10.41 2.77 -8.55
C VAL A 130 11.04 4.00 -9.19
N ASP A 131 10.82 4.19 -10.49
CA ASP A 131 11.35 5.33 -11.23
C ASP A 131 10.75 6.66 -10.73
N PHE A 132 9.45 6.66 -10.38
CA PHE A 132 8.79 7.82 -9.81
C PHE A 132 9.36 8.21 -8.44
N ILE A 133 9.42 7.28 -7.49
CA ILE A 133 9.87 7.57 -6.11
C ILE A 133 11.34 8.00 -6.12
N ARG A 134 12.20 7.30 -6.88
CA ARG A 134 13.62 7.66 -7.00
C ARG A 134 13.83 8.95 -7.77
N GLY A 135 13.05 9.19 -8.83
CA GLY A 135 13.11 10.41 -9.62
C GLY A 135 12.60 11.64 -8.86
N HIS A 136 11.59 11.47 -8.00
CA HIS A 136 11.09 12.51 -7.12
C HIS A 136 12.10 12.86 -6.02
N GLY A 137 12.70 11.85 -5.38
CA GLY A 137 13.81 12.01 -4.44
C GLY A 137 13.46 12.65 -3.08
N ASN A 138 12.21 13.11 -2.89
CA ASN A 138 11.73 13.74 -1.66
C ASN A 138 10.41 13.13 -1.14
N VAL A 139 10.22 11.82 -1.32
CA VAL A 139 9.06 11.10 -0.77
C VAL A 139 9.34 10.76 0.70
N LYS A 140 8.45 11.17 1.60
CA LYS A 140 8.59 11.01 3.06
C LYS A 140 7.80 9.86 3.64
N SER A 141 6.72 9.46 2.97
CA SER A 141 5.88 8.34 3.37
C SER A 141 5.39 7.56 2.15
N VAL A 142 5.32 6.23 2.27
CA VAL A 142 4.75 5.30 1.28
C VAL A 142 3.69 4.47 1.99
N ILE A 143 2.46 4.52 1.52
CA ILE A 143 1.34 3.76 2.07
C ILE A 143 0.73 2.89 0.96
N SER A 144 1.00 1.59 1.00
CA SER A 144 0.47 0.63 0.01
C SER A 144 -0.73 -0.13 0.59
N ILE A 145 -1.90 0.06 -0.01
CA ILE A 145 -3.18 -0.39 0.54
C ILE A 145 -3.67 -1.65 -0.17
N HIS A 146 -3.90 -2.68 0.63
CA HIS A 146 -4.29 -4.04 0.29
C HIS A 146 -5.60 -4.46 0.97
N SER A 147 -6.13 -5.62 0.58
CA SER A 147 -7.09 -6.35 1.39
C SER A 147 -6.87 -7.85 1.26
N TYR A 148 -7.28 -8.68 2.19
CA TYR A 148 -8.03 -8.41 3.42
C TYR A 148 -7.23 -8.94 4.60
N SER A 149 -7.53 -8.49 5.81
CA SER A 149 -7.23 -9.16 7.09
C SER A 149 -7.39 -8.23 8.29
N GLN A 150 -7.61 -6.93 8.06
CA GLN A 150 -7.62 -5.89 9.09
C GLN A 150 -6.27 -5.79 9.80
N MET A 151 -5.24 -5.39 9.06
CA MET A 151 -3.88 -5.21 9.59
C MET A 151 -3.29 -3.86 9.16
N LEU A 152 -2.49 -3.25 10.03
CA LEU A 152 -1.60 -2.13 9.69
C LEU A 152 -0.16 -2.57 9.93
N LEU A 153 0.56 -2.79 8.83
CA LEU A 153 1.87 -3.42 8.80
C LEU A 153 2.94 -2.40 8.44
N PHE A 154 4.18 -2.67 8.87
CA PHE A 154 5.36 -1.90 8.50
C PHE A 154 6.57 -2.85 8.32
N PRO A 155 7.70 -2.38 7.77
CA PRO A 155 8.88 -3.22 7.57
C PRO A 155 9.43 -3.86 8.86
N TYR A 156 10.09 -5.01 8.78
CA TYR A 156 10.37 -5.75 7.54
C TYR A 156 9.41 -6.92 7.30
N GLY A 157 9.20 -7.26 6.03
CA GLY A 157 8.59 -8.51 5.59
C GLY A 157 9.63 -9.58 5.26
N TYR A 158 10.76 -9.21 4.67
CA TYR A 158 11.78 -10.18 4.24
C TYR A 158 12.70 -10.69 5.37
N THR A 159 12.62 -10.11 6.57
CA THR A 159 13.43 -10.48 7.74
C THR A 159 12.69 -10.23 9.05
N VAL A 160 13.01 -11.00 10.09
CA VAL A 160 12.53 -10.81 11.48
C VAL A 160 13.38 -9.81 12.27
N ALA A 161 14.50 -9.36 11.71
CA ALA A 161 15.30 -8.32 12.35
C ALA A 161 14.49 -7.02 12.38
N PRO A 162 14.34 -6.36 13.54
CA PRO A 162 13.60 -5.10 13.60
C PRO A 162 14.34 -4.01 12.83
N SER A 163 13.58 -3.12 12.21
CA SER A 163 14.12 -1.89 11.61
C SER A 163 14.63 -0.93 12.70
N PRO A 164 15.59 -0.04 12.38
CA PRO A 164 16.05 0.99 13.32
C PRO A 164 14.92 1.84 13.91
N ASP A 165 13.88 2.11 13.12
CA ASP A 165 12.73 2.94 13.52
C ASP A 165 11.52 2.12 14.03
N HIS A 166 11.70 0.83 14.32
CA HIS A 166 10.62 -0.09 14.67
C HIS A 166 9.72 0.45 15.80
N GLN A 167 10.32 0.96 16.88
CA GLN A 167 9.55 1.44 18.03
C GLN A 167 8.65 2.63 17.66
N GLU A 168 9.14 3.57 16.87
CA GLU A 168 8.38 4.74 16.43
C GLU A 168 7.23 4.33 15.50
N MET A 169 7.52 3.49 14.50
CA MET A 169 6.50 2.99 13.57
C MET A 169 5.44 2.15 14.29
N ASN A 170 5.82 1.39 15.30
CA ASN A 170 4.90 0.59 16.10
C ASN A 170 3.95 1.46 16.94
N GLU A 171 4.44 2.52 17.59
CA GLU A 171 3.57 3.44 18.34
C GLU A 171 2.66 4.26 17.40
N LEU A 172 3.16 4.68 16.23
CA LEU A 172 2.34 5.32 15.20
C LEU A 172 1.24 4.37 14.69
N ALA A 173 1.59 3.12 14.37
CA ALA A 173 0.63 2.13 13.94
C ALA A 173 -0.44 1.85 15.01
N LYS A 174 -0.03 1.76 16.28
CA LYS A 174 -0.94 1.60 17.43
C LYS A 174 -1.93 2.75 17.55
N LYS A 175 -1.48 4.01 17.37
CA LYS A 175 -2.36 5.18 17.36
C LYS A 175 -3.34 5.10 16.18
N ALA A 176 -2.83 4.87 14.98
CA ALA A 176 -3.64 4.80 13.76
C ALA A 176 -4.73 3.72 13.83
N VAL A 177 -4.43 2.51 14.33
CA VAL A 177 -5.46 1.47 14.49
C VAL A 177 -6.48 1.81 15.58
N SER A 178 -6.08 2.56 16.62
CA SER A 178 -7.00 3.01 17.67
C SER A 178 -8.01 4.01 17.12
N ASP A 179 -7.55 4.98 16.33
CA ASP A 179 -8.39 6.03 15.77
C ASP A 179 -9.27 5.49 14.62
N LEU A 180 -8.78 4.51 13.86
CA LEU A 180 -9.63 3.70 12.94
C LEU A 180 -10.74 2.99 13.72
N ALA A 181 -10.39 2.30 14.80
CA ALA A 181 -11.36 1.54 15.60
C ALA A 181 -12.40 2.45 16.27
N ALA A 182 -12.09 3.72 16.53
CA ALA A 182 -13.03 4.68 17.12
C ALA A 182 -14.25 4.98 16.21
N VAL A 183 -14.14 4.78 14.89
CA VAL A 183 -15.22 5.09 13.94
C VAL A 183 -16.35 4.04 14.00
N TYR A 184 -16.01 2.75 13.87
CA TYR A 184 -16.99 1.66 13.80
C TYR A 184 -16.68 0.46 14.70
N GLY A 185 -15.64 0.52 15.53
CA GLY A 185 -15.22 -0.59 16.40
C GLY A 185 -14.46 -1.70 15.67
N THR A 186 -14.06 -1.48 14.41
CA THR A 186 -13.29 -2.47 13.63
C THR A 186 -11.90 -2.63 14.22
N LYS A 187 -11.53 -3.87 14.51
CA LYS A 187 -10.25 -4.18 15.16
C LYS A 187 -9.19 -4.54 14.13
N TYR A 188 -8.11 -3.76 14.09
CA TYR A 188 -6.93 -4.07 13.30
C TYR A 188 -5.81 -4.58 14.20
N THR A 189 -5.05 -5.56 13.74
CA THR A 189 -3.72 -5.87 14.31
C THR A 189 -2.65 -5.02 13.65
N PHE A 190 -1.49 -4.89 14.28
CA PHE A 190 -0.38 -4.11 13.73
C PHE A 190 0.97 -4.66 14.18
N GLY A 191 2.02 -4.35 13.41
CA GLY A 191 3.39 -4.77 13.69
C GLY A 191 4.21 -4.90 12.41
N SER A 192 5.42 -5.47 12.53
CA SER A 192 6.22 -5.81 11.36
C SER A 192 5.48 -6.82 10.48
N ILE A 193 5.67 -6.79 9.16
CA ILE A 193 5.07 -7.77 8.25
C ILE A 193 5.48 -9.19 8.67
N ALA A 194 6.78 -9.43 8.89
CA ALA A 194 7.30 -10.75 9.22
C ALA A 194 6.66 -11.36 10.49
N ASP A 195 6.46 -10.56 11.54
CA ASP A 195 5.92 -11.05 12.83
C ASP A 195 4.39 -11.09 12.87
N THR A 196 3.72 -10.23 12.09
CA THR A 196 2.26 -10.05 12.19
C THR A 196 1.48 -10.91 11.20
N ILE A 197 2.00 -11.09 9.98
CA ILE A 197 1.33 -11.87 8.93
C ILE A 197 2.14 -13.12 8.58
N TYR A 198 3.31 -12.96 7.96
CA TYR A 198 4.26 -13.99 7.59
C TYR A 198 5.48 -13.34 6.88
N MET A 199 6.58 -14.08 6.78
CA MET A 199 7.77 -13.68 6.02
C MET A 199 7.46 -13.52 4.52
N ALA A 200 7.70 -12.34 3.96
CA ALA A 200 7.46 -11.99 2.56
C ALA A 200 8.61 -11.16 1.97
N GLY A 201 9.32 -11.74 1.00
CA GLY A 201 10.37 -11.06 0.23
C GLY A 201 9.82 -10.30 -0.97
N GLY A 202 10.45 -9.17 -1.28
CA GLY A 202 10.18 -8.35 -2.46
C GLY A 202 8.94 -7.49 -2.34
N THR A 203 8.66 -6.92 -1.16
CA THR A 203 7.47 -6.09 -0.92
C THR A 203 7.71 -4.60 -1.17
N THR A 204 6.64 -3.86 -1.50
CA THR A 204 6.66 -2.42 -1.76
C THR A 204 7.29 -1.62 -0.61
N VAL A 205 6.84 -1.89 0.62
CA VAL A 205 7.19 -1.07 1.79
C VAL A 205 8.57 -1.40 2.36
N ASP A 206 9.02 -2.65 2.21
CA ASP A 206 10.41 -3.01 2.52
C ASP A 206 11.37 -2.25 1.60
N TRP A 207 11.10 -2.26 0.29
CA TRP A 207 11.91 -1.54 -0.69
C TRP A 207 11.91 -0.03 -0.44
N ALA A 208 10.75 0.56 -0.16
CA ALA A 208 10.66 1.98 0.13
C ALA A 208 11.48 2.37 1.37
N TYR A 209 11.40 1.57 2.43
CA TYR A 209 12.17 1.78 3.66
C TYR A 209 13.68 1.60 3.45
N ASP A 210 14.11 0.56 2.74
CA ASP A 210 15.52 0.34 2.37
C ASP A 210 16.09 1.50 1.52
N HIS A 211 15.22 2.23 0.81
CA HIS A 211 15.57 3.40 0.01
C HIS A 211 15.34 4.73 0.74
N GLY A 212 15.21 4.71 2.07
CA GLY A 212 15.20 5.89 2.92
C GLY A 212 13.83 6.50 3.18
N VAL A 213 12.73 5.88 2.71
CA VAL A 213 11.37 6.32 3.04
C VAL A 213 10.96 5.73 4.39
N LYS A 214 11.29 6.43 5.47
CA LYS A 214 11.08 5.95 6.85
C LYS A 214 9.64 5.51 7.15
N TYR A 215 8.64 6.31 6.77
CA TYR A 215 7.24 6.00 7.05
C TYR A 215 6.63 5.15 5.93
N SER A 216 7.02 3.87 5.89
CA SER A 216 6.53 2.91 4.91
C SER A 216 5.54 1.94 5.57
N PHE A 217 4.27 1.98 5.15
CA PHE A 217 3.17 1.21 5.77
C PHE A 217 2.34 0.45 4.75
N THR A 218 1.88 -0.74 5.13
CA THR A 218 0.90 -1.53 4.39
C THR A 218 -0.39 -1.65 5.19
N LEU A 219 -1.53 -1.37 4.56
CA LEU A 219 -2.85 -1.61 5.15
C LEU A 219 -3.47 -2.85 4.52
N GLU A 220 -3.94 -3.80 5.32
CA GLU A 220 -4.82 -4.88 4.88
C GLU A 220 -6.25 -4.54 5.35
N LEU A 221 -7.11 -4.10 4.45
CA LEU A 221 -8.45 -3.61 4.78
C LEU A 221 -9.41 -4.73 5.23
N ARG A 222 -10.69 -4.39 5.41
CA ARG A 222 -11.77 -5.35 5.70
C ARG A 222 -11.87 -6.45 4.65
N ASP A 223 -12.35 -7.64 5.00
CA ASP A 223 -12.72 -8.12 6.34
C ASP A 223 -11.68 -9.11 6.89
N THR A 224 -12.07 -10.02 7.77
CA THR A 224 -11.18 -11.07 8.32
C THR A 224 -11.41 -12.44 7.67
N GLY A 225 -12.04 -12.49 6.49
CA GLY A 225 -12.19 -13.69 5.68
C GLY A 225 -13.61 -14.21 5.49
N ARG A 226 -14.64 -13.54 6.05
CA ARG A 226 -16.04 -13.92 5.79
C ARG A 226 -16.39 -13.71 4.31
N HIS A 227 -15.99 -12.57 3.77
CA HIS A 227 -16.13 -12.22 2.37
C HIS A 227 -14.78 -12.18 1.65
N GLY A 228 -13.71 -11.86 2.40
CA GLY A 228 -12.37 -11.67 1.85
C GLY A 228 -12.40 -10.66 0.70
N PHE A 229 -11.91 -11.08 -0.48
CA PHE A 229 -11.87 -10.24 -1.67
C PHE A 229 -13.25 -9.88 -2.25
N LEU A 230 -14.33 -10.55 -1.82
CA LEU A 230 -15.71 -10.33 -2.28
C LEU A 230 -16.53 -9.49 -1.29
N LEU A 231 -15.87 -8.53 -0.63
CA LEU A 231 -16.51 -7.64 0.34
C LEU A 231 -17.73 -6.93 -0.30
N PRO A 232 -18.92 -6.94 0.34
CA PRO A 232 -20.12 -6.32 -0.22
C PRO A 232 -19.93 -4.83 -0.50
N SER A 233 -20.53 -4.32 -1.57
CA SER A 233 -20.43 -2.88 -1.92
C SER A 233 -20.96 -1.95 -0.83
N SER A 234 -21.92 -2.40 0.00
CA SER A 234 -22.40 -1.66 1.18
C SER A 234 -21.34 -1.43 2.25
N GLN A 235 -20.22 -2.15 2.20
CA GLN A 235 -19.08 -2.00 3.11
C GLN A 235 -17.98 -1.08 2.56
N ILE A 236 -18.09 -0.59 1.32
CA ILE A 236 -17.08 0.32 0.74
C ILE A 236 -16.99 1.60 1.56
N LEU A 237 -18.11 2.30 1.77
CA LEU A 237 -18.12 3.54 2.54
C LEU A 237 -17.69 3.35 4.00
N PRO A 238 -18.20 2.34 4.75
CA PRO A 238 -17.69 2.05 6.08
C PRO A 238 -16.18 1.79 6.12
N THR A 239 -15.65 1.02 5.18
CA THR A 239 -14.21 0.71 5.11
C THR A 239 -13.39 1.96 4.84
N ALA A 240 -13.77 2.76 3.84
CA ALA A 240 -13.03 3.98 3.51
C ALA A 240 -13.09 5.02 4.64
N THR A 241 -14.25 5.16 5.29
CA THR A 241 -14.47 6.13 6.37
C THR A 241 -13.65 5.81 7.62
N GLU A 242 -13.56 4.54 8.03
CA GLU A 242 -12.70 4.17 9.17
C GLU A 242 -11.21 4.17 8.83
N THR A 243 -10.85 3.90 7.57
CA THR A 243 -9.45 3.91 7.14
C THR A 243 -8.87 5.32 7.15
N TRP A 244 -9.72 6.34 6.93
CA TRP A 244 -9.28 7.73 6.81
C TRP A 244 -8.54 8.27 8.04
N PRO A 245 -9.03 8.15 9.30
CA PRO A 245 -8.25 8.53 10.48
C PRO A 245 -6.86 7.90 10.55
N ALA A 246 -6.73 6.60 10.22
CA ALA A 246 -5.42 5.94 10.21
C ALA A 246 -4.47 6.52 9.16
N LEU A 247 -4.98 6.80 7.94
CA LEU A 247 -4.21 7.47 6.91
C LEU A 247 -3.80 8.87 7.35
N LEU A 248 -4.73 9.64 7.92
CA LEU A 248 -4.49 11.00 8.38
C LEU A 248 -3.43 11.04 9.47
N ASP A 249 -3.46 10.10 10.42
CA ASP A 249 -2.44 9.96 11.45
C ASP A 249 -1.03 9.76 10.88
N ILE A 250 -0.88 8.85 9.92
CA ILE A 250 0.41 8.60 9.27
C ILE A 250 0.88 9.84 8.50
N MET A 251 -0.03 10.52 7.79
CA MET A 251 0.30 11.72 7.01
C MET A 251 0.68 12.91 7.91
N VAL A 252 -0.04 13.14 9.02
CA VAL A 252 0.28 14.16 10.01
C VAL A 252 1.63 13.85 10.66
N HIS A 253 1.89 12.59 11.03
CA HIS A 253 3.17 12.23 11.63
C HIS A 253 4.34 12.48 10.66
N ALA A 254 4.18 12.16 9.38
CA ALA A 254 5.18 12.43 8.34
C ALA A 254 5.42 13.93 8.12
N LEU A 255 4.37 14.77 8.27
CA LEU A 255 4.47 16.23 8.23
C LEU A 255 5.28 16.77 9.42
N GLU A 256 5.03 16.27 10.63
CA GLU A 256 5.67 16.75 11.86
C GLU A 256 7.12 16.24 12.03
N HIS A 257 7.46 15.12 11.40
CA HIS A 257 8.77 14.46 11.50
C HIS A 257 9.44 14.23 10.13
N PRO A 258 9.66 15.28 9.31
CA PRO A 258 9.98 15.13 7.89
C PRO A 258 11.38 14.60 7.55
N TYR A 259 12.25 14.33 8.54
CA TYR A 259 13.64 13.82 8.46
C TYR A 259 14.62 14.46 7.46
#